data_AF-A0A6P3IXS8-F1
#
_entry.id   AF-A0A6P3IXS8-F1
#
_cell.length_a   1.000
_cell.length_b   1.000
_cell.length_c   1.000
_cell.angle_alpha   90.00
_cell.angle_beta   90.00
_cell.angle_gamma   90.00
#
_symmetry.space_group_name_H-M   'P 1'
#
loop_
_entity.id
_entity.type
_entity.pdbx_description
1 polymer ?
#
loop_
_entity_poly.entity_id
_entity_poly.type
_entity_poly.pdbx_seq_one_letter_code
_entity_poly.pdbx_strand_id
1 'polypeptide(L)'
;AIPIILIPYFLVFTKFWMVSVLALAWLAYDWNTHSQGGRRSAWVRNWTIWKYFQNYFPIKRTVTKGWGEKKLARAYLVPSYSFGQNEVHNQETFPEGTWKRFFQKALQDTLKKLLRLSVCTFHGRGLTRGSWGFLPFNHPITTVVGEPLPIPRIKKPNEETVDKYHALYINALQKLFDEHKVQYGLSETQELTII
;
A
#
# COMPACT_ATOMS: atom_id res chain seq x y z
N ALA A 1 13.69 12.23 19.77
CA ALA A 1 14.32 12.90 20.92
C ALA A 1 14.97 11.91 21.90
N ILE A 2 14.30 10.79 22.23
CA ILE A 2 14.78 9.77 23.18
C ILE A 2 16.20 9.18 22.89
N PRO A 3 16.65 8.93 21.64
CA PRO A 3 17.95 8.28 21.42
C PRO A 3 19.19 9.21 21.55
N ILE A 4 19.03 10.54 21.46
CA ILE A 4 20.18 11.47 21.41
C ILE A 4 20.87 11.60 22.77
N ILE A 5 20.12 11.48 23.87
CA ILE A 5 20.63 11.62 25.25
C ILE A 5 21.10 10.26 25.80
N LEU A 6 20.41 9.17 25.42
CA LEU A 6 20.71 7.84 25.93
C LEU A 6 22.05 7.30 25.42
N ILE A 7 22.40 7.50 24.16
CA ILE A 7 23.64 6.97 23.57
C ILE A 7 24.92 7.49 24.28
N PRO A 8 25.12 8.81 24.49
CA PRO A 8 26.29 9.30 25.23
C PRO A 8 26.26 8.88 26.71
N TYR A 9 25.09 8.75 27.33
CA TYR A 9 24.96 8.23 28.70
C TYR A 9 25.41 6.77 28.82
N PHE A 10 24.96 5.89 27.92
CA PHE A 10 25.36 4.48 27.89
C PHE A 10 26.85 4.31 27.58
N LEU A 11 27.43 5.22 26.78
CA LEU A 11 28.86 5.20 26.43
C LEU A 11 29.77 5.52 27.62
N VAL A 12 29.37 6.44 28.50
CA VAL A 12 30.22 6.90 29.61
C VAL A 12 29.93 6.16 30.92
N PHE A 13 28.67 5.79 31.19
CA PHE A 13 28.25 5.33 32.53
C PHE A 13 27.89 3.84 32.62
N THR A 14 27.99 3.08 31.53
CA THR A 14 27.63 1.65 31.55
C THR A 14 28.73 0.76 30.97
N LYS A 15 28.83 -0.49 31.47
CA LYS A 15 29.71 -1.51 30.90
C LYS A 15 29.37 -1.87 29.44
N PHE A 16 28.22 -1.41 28.93
CA PHE A 16 27.76 -1.64 27.56
C PHE A 16 28.29 -0.60 26.55
N TRP A 17 29.38 0.10 26.88
CA TRP A 17 30.01 1.12 26.02
C TRP A 17 30.27 0.62 24.59
N MET A 18 30.65 -0.65 24.42
CA MET A 18 30.86 -1.26 23.09
C MET A 18 29.60 -1.22 22.21
N VAL A 19 28.42 -1.42 22.78
CA VAL A 19 27.13 -1.35 22.06
C VAL A 19 26.87 0.09 21.61
N SER A 20 27.21 1.07 22.45
CA SER A 20 27.07 2.50 22.13
C SER A 20 28.04 2.93 21.03
N VAL A 21 29.28 2.43 21.05
CA VAL A 21 30.28 2.66 20.00
C VAL A 21 29.82 2.05 18.67
N LEU A 22 29.31 0.80 18.68
CA LEU A 22 28.78 0.17 17.47
C LEU A 22 27.57 0.93 16.91
N ALA A 23 26.67 1.40 17.78
CA ALA A 23 25.53 2.21 17.38
C ALA A 23 25.93 3.57 16.78
N LEU A 24 26.93 4.24 17.37
CA LEU A 24 27.48 5.50 16.85
C LEU A 24 28.24 5.29 15.53
N ALA A 25 29.02 4.23 15.41
CA ALA A 25 29.70 3.87 14.18
C ALA A 25 28.69 3.56 13.05
N TRP A 26 27.61 2.84 13.37
CA TRP A 26 26.52 2.61 12.43
C TRP A 26 25.80 3.91 12.05
N LEU A 27 25.51 4.79 13.02
CA LEU A 27 24.89 6.10 12.77
C LEU A 27 25.78 7.02 11.93
N ALA A 28 27.10 6.98 12.15
CA ALA A 28 28.08 7.75 11.37
C ALA A 28 28.20 7.21 9.94
N TYR A 29 28.24 5.88 9.76
CA TYR A 29 28.16 5.24 8.45
C TYR A 29 26.83 5.56 7.75
N ASP A 30 25.74 5.66 8.50
CA ASP A 30 24.38 5.90 8.00
C ASP A 30 23.95 7.36 7.92
N TRP A 31 24.83 8.31 8.29
CA TRP A 31 24.48 9.71 8.46
C TRP A 31 23.88 10.33 7.18
N ASN A 32 24.45 9.96 6.03
CA ASN A 32 24.06 10.47 4.71
C ASN A 32 22.84 9.76 4.10
N THR A 33 22.26 8.76 4.76
CA THR A 33 21.11 7.99 4.20
C THR A 33 19.84 8.83 4.08
N HIS A 34 19.71 9.90 4.87
CA HIS A 34 18.57 10.82 4.78
C HIS A 34 18.54 11.62 3.46
N SER A 35 19.70 11.86 2.83
CA SER A 35 19.82 12.69 1.61
C SER A 35 20.00 11.87 0.33
N GLN A 36 20.44 10.61 0.42
CA GLN A 36 20.68 9.74 -0.75
C GLN A 36 19.48 8.87 -1.15
N GLY A 37 18.35 9.01 -0.46
CA GLY A 37 17.18 8.15 -0.65
C GLY A 37 17.40 6.74 -0.07
N GLY A 38 16.45 5.83 -0.31
CA GLY A 38 16.48 4.49 0.30
C GLY A 38 17.73 3.66 -0.06
N ARG A 39 18.12 2.74 0.83
CA ARG A 39 19.24 1.80 0.65
C ARG A 39 18.93 0.75 -0.42
N ARG A 40 19.21 1.08 -1.69
CA ARG A 40 19.03 0.14 -2.81
C ARG A 40 20.19 -0.88 -2.84
N SER A 41 20.02 -2.02 -2.18
CA SER A 41 20.95 -3.14 -2.29
C SER A 41 20.69 -3.94 -3.57
N ALA A 42 21.62 -3.90 -4.52
CA ALA A 42 21.54 -4.71 -5.75
C ALA A 42 21.49 -6.20 -5.45
N TRP A 43 22.19 -6.64 -4.40
CA TRP A 43 22.18 -8.02 -3.93
C TRP A 43 20.79 -8.46 -3.45
N VAL A 44 20.16 -7.67 -2.56
CA VAL A 44 18.78 -7.95 -2.11
C VAL A 44 17.82 -7.93 -3.30
N ARG A 45 17.93 -6.94 -4.20
CA ARG A 45 17.05 -6.81 -5.37
C ARG A 45 17.16 -7.97 -6.37
N ASN A 46 18.30 -8.66 -6.42
CA ASN A 46 18.50 -9.78 -7.33
C ASN A 46 18.10 -11.15 -6.73
N TRP A 47 17.58 -11.17 -5.49
CA TRP A 47 17.10 -12.40 -4.89
C TRP A 47 15.96 -13.04 -5.70
N THR A 48 16.00 -14.37 -5.81
CA THR A 48 15.02 -15.17 -6.55
C THR A 48 13.59 -14.98 -6.00
N ILE A 49 13.43 -14.69 -4.71
CA ILE A 49 12.13 -14.42 -4.10
C ILE A 49 11.39 -13.26 -4.79
N TRP A 50 12.09 -12.23 -5.26
CA TRP A 50 11.46 -11.10 -5.96
C TRP A 50 11.00 -11.48 -7.37
N LYS A 51 11.73 -12.39 -8.04
CA LYS A 51 11.31 -12.93 -9.33
C LYS A 51 10.03 -13.77 -9.19
N TYR A 52 9.97 -14.59 -8.13
CA TYR A 52 8.75 -15.32 -7.78
C TYR A 52 7.59 -14.37 -7.45
N PHE A 53 7.85 -13.34 -6.64
CA PHE A 53 6.84 -12.35 -6.25
C PHE A 53 6.27 -11.56 -7.44
N GLN A 54 7.13 -11.17 -8.41
CA GLN A 54 6.68 -10.49 -9.63
C GLN A 54 5.77 -11.38 -10.47
N ASN A 55 6.10 -12.66 -10.63
CA ASN A 55 5.26 -13.59 -11.39
C ASN A 55 4.00 -14.02 -10.62
N TYR A 56 4.00 -13.83 -9.29
CA TYR A 56 2.89 -14.18 -8.40
C TYR A 56 1.66 -13.30 -8.61
N PHE A 57 1.88 -12.01 -8.85
CA PHE A 57 0.83 -11.08 -9.21
C PHE A 57 0.98 -10.73 -10.68
N PRO A 58 0.25 -11.37 -11.60
CA PRO A 58 0.24 -10.96 -12.99
C PRO A 58 -0.48 -9.61 -13.10
N ILE A 59 0.22 -8.53 -12.76
CA ILE A 59 -0.28 -7.16 -12.86
C ILE A 59 -0.31 -6.82 -14.34
N LYS A 60 -1.53 -6.73 -14.89
CA LYS A 60 -1.75 -6.25 -16.26
C LYS A 60 -2.21 -4.80 -16.19
N ARG A 61 -1.49 -3.93 -16.91
CA ARG A 61 -1.93 -2.55 -17.14
C ARG A 61 -2.64 -2.50 -18.48
N THR A 62 -3.92 -2.15 -18.44
CA THR A 62 -4.68 -1.86 -19.66
C THR A 62 -4.92 -0.35 -19.72
N VAL A 63 -4.36 0.26 -20.76
CA VAL A 63 -4.57 1.69 -21.02
C VAL A 63 -5.74 1.79 -22.00
N THR A 64 -6.81 2.48 -21.61
CA THR A 64 -7.94 2.71 -22.50
C THR A 64 -7.54 3.61 -23.68
N LYS A 65 -8.16 3.39 -24.85
CA LYS A 65 -7.88 4.13 -26.08
C LYS A 65 -8.11 5.63 -25.82
N GLY A 66 -7.08 6.47 -25.98
CA GLY A 66 -7.14 7.91 -25.67
C GLY A 66 -5.83 8.51 -25.13
N TRP A 67 -4.87 7.64 -24.75
CA TRP A 67 -3.52 8.00 -24.32
C TRP A 67 -2.59 8.40 -25.48
N GLY A 68 -3.11 9.04 -26.53
CA GLY A 68 -2.29 9.56 -27.63
C GLY A 68 -1.40 10.70 -27.13
N GLU A 69 -0.09 10.62 -27.42
CA GLU A 69 1.03 11.57 -27.26
C GLU A 69 0.75 12.96 -26.64
N LYS A 70 0.09 13.03 -25.48
CA LYS A 70 -0.10 14.29 -24.75
C LYS A 70 1.19 14.60 -24.00
N LYS A 71 1.90 15.62 -24.47
CA LYS A 71 3.14 16.16 -23.88
C LYS A 71 3.02 16.24 -22.35
N LEU A 72 3.84 15.45 -21.64
CA LEU A 72 3.92 15.29 -20.18
C LEU A 72 4.47 16.53 -19.43
N ALA A 73 4.27 17.73 -19.96
CA ALA A 73 4.77 18.97 -19.36
C ALA A 73 3.92 19.45 -18.16
N ARG A 74 2.80 18.79 -17.85
CA ARG A 74 1.82 19.18 -16.83
C ARG A 74 1.49 17.99 -15.93
N ALA A 75 1.18 18.27 -14.66
CA ALA A 75 0.63 17.28 -13.75
C ALA A 75 -0.85 17.05 -14.10
N TYR A 76 -1.16 15.85 -14.58
CA TYR A 76 -2.52 15.40 -14.86
C TYR A 76 -3.01 14.53 -13.71
N LEU A 77 -4.30 14.63 -13.40
CA LEU A 77 -4.95 13.68 -12.50
C LEU A 77 -5.52 12.55 -13.37
N VAL A 78 -5.03 11.33 -13.16
CA VAL A 78 -5.40 10.20 -14.01
C VAL A 78 -6.27 9.24 -13.19
N PRO A 79 -7.55 9.02 -13.55
CA PRO A 79 -8.39 8.03 -12.89
C PRO A 79 -7.86 6.64 -13.19
N SER A 80 -7.67 5.84 -12.15
CA SER A 80 -7.24 4.45 -12.27
C SER A 80 -7.99 3.58 -11.28
N TYR A 81 -8.45 2.43 -11.73
CA TYR A 81 -9.13 1.43 -10.90
C TYR A 81 -8.48 0.06 -11.08
N SER A 82 -8.35 -0.71 -9.99
CA SER A 82 -7.72 -2.04 -10.01
C SER A 82 -8.73 -3.12 -9.65
N PHE A 83 -9.11 -3.93 -10.63
CA PHE A 83 -9.96 -5.11 -10.44
C PHE A 83 -9.16 -6.28 -9.84
N GLY A 84 -9.82 -7.14 -9.06
CA GLY A 84 -9.22 -8.33 -8.43
C GLY A 84 -8.46 -8.07 -7.12
N GLN A 85 -8.29 -6.81 -6.70
CA GLN A 85 -7.54 -6.47 -5.48
C GLN A 85 -8.17 -7.05 -4.21
N ASN A 86 -9.49 -7.17 -4.15
CA ASN A 86 -10.18 -7.73 -2.98
C ASN A 86 -10.11 -9.26 -2.91
N GLU A 87 -9.72 -9.93 -3.99
CA GLU A 87 -9.67 -11.40 -4.06
C GLU A 87 -8.30 -11.96 -3.66
N VAL A 88 -7.28 -11.09 -3.55
CA VAL A 88 -5.93 -11.53 -3.20
C VAL A 88 -5.79 -11.91 -1.72
N HIS A 89 -6.75 -11.56 -0.87
CA HIS A 89 -6.79 -12.01 0.52
C HIS A 89 -8.23 -12.24 0.95
N ASN A 90 -8.44 -13.27 1.75
CA ASN A 90 -9.68 -13.45 2.46
C ASN A 90 -9.59 -12.72 3.79
N GLN A 91 -10.43 -11.71 3.96
CA GLN A 91 -10.64 -11.11 5.27
C GLN A 91 -11.70 -11.93 6.02
N GLU A 92 -11.27 -12.63 7.07
CA GLU A 92 -12.22 -13.39 7.89
C GLU A 92 -13.01 -12.45 8.79
N THR A 93 -14.30 -12.31 8.49
CA THR A 93 -15.28 -11.70 9.39
C THR A 93 -15.98 -12.82 10.15
N PHE A 94 -15.55 -13.06 11.39
CA PHE A 94 -16.26 -14.03 12.25
C PHE A 94 -17.63 -13.45 12.66
N PRO A 95 -18.71 -14.26 12.60
CA PRO A 95 -20.04 -13.81 12.95
C PRO A 95 -20.12 -13.36 14.41
N GLU A 96 -20.97 -12.38 14.66
CA GLU A 96 -21.18 -11.82 16.01
C GLU A 96 -21.71 -12.89 16.97
N GLY A 97 -21.25 -12.84 18.23
CA GLY A 97 -21.57 -13.85 19.24
C GLY A 97 -20.64 -15.08 19.27
N THR A 98 -19.74 -15.25 18.29
CA THR A 98 -18.80 -16.39 18.29
C THR A 98 -17.61 -16.15 19.23
N TRP A 99 -17.17 -17.19 19.95
CA TRP A 99 -15.96 -17.13 20.79
C TRP A 99 -14.70 -16.66 20.04
N LYS A 100 -14.54 -17.08 18.79
CA LYS A 100 -13.44 -16.62 17.91
C LYS A 100 -13.48 -15.11 17.68
N ARG A 101 -14.67 -14.54 17.50
CA ARG A 101 -14.88 -13.09 17.32
C ARG A 101 -14.57 -12.32 18.60
N PHE A 102 -14.94 -12.85 19.76
CA PHE A 102 -14.60 -12.28 21.06
C PHE A 102 -13.07 -12.21 21.24
N PHE A 103 -12.38 -13.33 21.01
CA PHE A 103 -10.92 -13.39 21.12
C PHE A 103 -10.23 -12.45 20.12
N GLN A 104 -10.68 -12.43 18.87
CA GLN A 104 -10.19 -11.51 17.84
C GLN A 104 -10.31 -10.05 18.28
N LYS A 105 -11.50 -9.63 18.75
CA LYS A 105 -11.73 -8.25 19.23
C LYS A 105 -10.85 -7.92 20.44
N ALA A 106 -10.76 -8.81 21.42
CA ALA A 106 -9.94 -8.60 22.61
C ALA A 106 -8.45 -8.43 22.27
N LEU A 107 -7.92 -9.26 21.37
CA LEU A 107 -6.55 -9.17 20.89
C LEU A 107 -6.32 -7.87 20.09
N GLN A 108 -7.22 -7.54 19.16
CA GLN A 108 -7.15 -6.32 18.36
C GLN A 108 -7.19 -5.07 19.24
N ASP A 109 -8.07 -5.01 20.24
CA ASP A 109 -8.19 -3.88 21.15
C ASP A 109 -6.95 -3.73 22.03
N THR A 110 -6.38 -4.84 22.49
CA THR A 110 -5.14 -4.85 23.27
C THR A 110 -3.97 -4.34 22.44
N LEU A 111 -3.77 -4.87 21.23
CA LEU A 111 -2.71 -4.46 20.32
C LEU A 111 -2.88 -3.02 19.85
N LYS A 112 -4.11 -2.57 19.61
CA LYS A 112 -4.41 -1.17 19.25
C LYS A 112 -4.08 -0.22 20.40
N LYS A 113 -4.39 -0.59 21.65
CA LYS A 113 -4.07 0.24 22.82
C LYS A 113 -2.56 0.27 23.10
N LEU A 114 -1.88 -0.87 22.96
CA LEU A 114 -0.45 -1.00 23.26
C LEU A 114 0.45 -0.42 22.15
N LEU A 115 0.19 -0.79 20.90
CA LEU A 115 1.06 -0.51 19.75
C LEU A 115 0.50 0.55 18.80
N ARG A 116 -0.72 1.05 19.04
CA ARG A 116 -1.46 1.91 18.09
C ARG A 116 -1.60 1.31 16.68
N LEU A 117 -1.47 -0.01 16.59
CA LEU A 117 -1.55 -0.77 15.35
C LEU A 117 -2.90 -1.48 15.29
N SER A 118 -3.65 -1.31 14.19
CA SER A 118 -4.86 -2.08 13.94
C SER A 118 -4.52 -3.31 13.10
N VAL A 119 -4.46 -4.47 13.76
CA VAL A 119 -4.19 -5.75 13.07
C VAL A 119 -5.48 -6.27 12.47
N CYS A 120 -5.57 -6.25 11.13
CA CYS A 120 -6.65 -6.93 10.41
C CYS A 120 -6.35 -8.43 10.32
N THR A 121 -7.35 -9.27 10.58
CA THR A 121 -7.24 -10.70 10.32
C THR A 121 -7.54 -10.95 8.85
N PHE A 122 -6.50 -11.27 8.10
CA PHE A 122 -6.60 -11.73 6.73
C PHE A 122 -5.79 -13.01 6.59
N HIS A 123 -6.17 -13.84 5.64
CA HIS A 123 -5.34 -14.94 5.20
C HIS A 123 -5.24 -14.95 3.70
N GLY A 124 -4.19 -15.59 3.22
CA GLY A 124 -4.14 -16.07 1.85
C GLY A 124 -3.53 -17.45 1.83
N ARG A 125 -2.47 -17.63 1.04
CA ARG A 125 -1.77 -18.90 0.85
C ARG A 125 -0.51 -18.99 1.71
N GLY A 126 -0.12 -20.21 2.05
CA GLY A 126 1.20 -20.52 2.58
C GLY A 126 2.22 -20.83 1.47
N LEU A 127 3.42 -21.21 1.89
CA LEU A 127 4.55 -21.50 0.99
C LEU A 127 4.32 -22.81 0.20
N THR A 128 3.59 -23.76 0.78
CA THR A 128 3.28 -25.05 0.17
C THR A 128 1.90 -25.07 -0.50
N ARG A 129 1.63 -26.06 -1.36
CA ARG A 129 0.35 -26.16 -2.08
C ARG A 129 -0.80 -26.39 -1.08
N GLY A 130 -1.76 -25.47 -1.05
CA GLY A 130 -2.97 -25.58 -0.21
C GLY A 130 -2.78 -25.22 1.26
N SER A 131 -1.60 -24.75 1.68
CA SER A 131 -1.41 -24.30 3.06
C SER A 131 -2.03 -22.92 3.30
N TRP A 132 -2.44 -22.70 4.55
CA TRP A 132 -2.85 -21.40 5.07
C TRP A 132 -1.62 -20.52 5.36
N GLY A 133 -1.69 -19.22 5.09
CA GLY A 133 -0.58 -18.30 5.37
C GLY A 133 -0.90 -16.85 5.05
N PHE A 134 0.14 -16.03 4.99
CA PHE A 134 0.06 -14.58 4.77
C PHE A 134 0.40 -14.15 3.34
N LEU A 135 0.79 -15.07 2.46
CA LEU A 135 0.96 -14.72 1.06
C LEU A 135 -0.42 -14.46 0.46
N PRO A 136 -0.54 -13.54 -0.51
CA PRO A 136 -1.80 -13.30 -1.22
C PRO A 136 -2.23 -14.55 -1.96
N PHE A 137 -3.45 -14.64 -2.47
CA PHE A 137 -3.85 -15.65 -3.45
C PHE A 137 -3.40 -15.23 -4.85
N ASN A 138 -3.22 -16.22 -5.74
CA ASN A 138 -2.86 -15.96 -7.14
C ASN A 138 -4.10 -15.56 -7.95
N HIS A 139 -4.60 -14.35 -7.68
CA HIS A 139 -5.66 -13.72 -8.46
C HIS A 139 -5.08 -12.60 -9.32
N PRO A 140 -5.48 -12.50 -10.61
CA PRO A 140 -5.00 -11.45 -11.48
C PRO A 140 -5.50 -10.09 -11.00
N ILE A 141 -4.58 -9.15 -10.80
CA ILE A 141 -4.93 -7.74 -10.57
C ILE A 141 -4.80 -7.01 -11.90
N THR A 142 -5.90 -6.44 -12.37
CA THR A 142 -5.91 -5.65 -13.61
C THR A 142 -6.23 -4.20 -13.33
N THR A 143 -5.27 -3.33 -13.59
CA THR A 143 -5.46 -1.88 -13.45
C THR A 143 -5.88 -1.29 -14.79
N VAL A 144 -7.08 -0.72 -14.83
CA VAL A 144 -7.59 0.11 -15.92
C VAL A 144 -7.21 1.56 -15.64
N VAL A 145 -6.68 2.24 -16.65
CA VAL A 145 -6.25 3.64 -16.54
C VAL A 145 -7.02 4.47 -17.53
N GLY A 146 -7.86 5.36 -17.04
CA GLY A 146 -8.71 6.24 -17.85
C GLY A 146 -7.99 7.48 -18.38
N GLU A 147 -8.78 8.38 -18.97
CA GLU A 147 -8.27 9.58 -19.60
C GLU A 147 -7.68 10.58 -18.58
N PRO A 148 -6.49 11.15 -18.85
CA PRO A 148 -5.91 12.17 -17.98
C PRO A 148 -6.76 13.44 -17.90
N LEU A 149 -7.12 13.85 -16.68
CA LEU A 149 -7.80 15.11 -16.40
C LEU A 149 -6.78 16.26 -16.26
N PRO A 150 -6.84 17.29 -17.11
CA PRO A 150 -5.93 18.43 -17.03
C PRO A 150 -6.31 19.34 -15.86
N ILE A 151 -5.37 19.56 -14.94
CA ILE A 151 -5.59 20.45 -13.78
C ILE A 151 -4.66 21.68 -13.88
N PRO A 152 -5.16 22.91 -13.68
CA PRO A 152 -4.32 24.10 -13.57
C PRO A 152 -3.43 24.05 -12.33
N ARG A 153 -2.21 24.56 -12.45
CA ARG A 153 -1.31 24.70 -11.31
C ARG A 153 -1.81 25.86 -10.44
N ILE A 154 -2.36 25.54 -9.27
CA ILE A 154 -2.86 26.53 -8.31
C ILE A 154 -1.94 26.51 -7.09
N LYS A 155 -1.35 27.66 -6.72
CA LYS A 155 -0.38 27.75 -5.61
C LYS A 155 -1.03 27.55 -4.23
N LYS A 156 -2.27 28.03 -4.05
CA LYS A 156 -3.09 27.85 -2.84
C LYS A 156 -4.51 27.52 -3.28
N PRO A 157 -4.91 26.23 -3.32
CA PRO A 157 -6.24 25.85 -3.73
C PRO A 157 -7.30 26.28 -2.70
N ASN A 158 -8.48 26.69 -3.17
CA ASN A 158 -9.67 26.85 -2.34
C ASN A 158 -10.43 25.52 -2.25
N GLU A 159 -11.17 25.29 -1.17
CA GLU A 159 -11.97 24.09 -0.94
C GLU A 159 -12.95 23.81 -2.09
N GLU A 160 -13.69 24.81 -2.54
CA GLU A 160 -14.61 24.70 -3.69
C GLU A 160 -13.92 24.21 -4.98
N THR A 161 -12.66 24.61 -5.18
CA THR A 161 -11.89 24.18 -6.35
C THR A 161 -11.44 22.73 -6.20
N VAL A 162 -11.07 22.32 -4.98
CA VAL A 162 -10.74 20.92 -4.68
C VAL A 162 -11.97 20.06 -4.89
N ASP A 163 -13.12 20.44 -4.36
CA ASP A 163 -14.38 19.69 -4.48
C ASP A 163 -14.82 19.55 -5.93
N LYS A 164 -14.67 20.61 -6.73
CA LYS A 164 -14.95 20.56 -8.17
C LYS A 164 -14.10 19.51 -8.87
N TYR A 165 -12.78 19.51 -8.68
CA TYR A 165 -11.90 18.54 -9.35
C TYR A 165 -12.02 17.14 -8.76
N HIS A 166 -12.33 17.03 -7.47
CA HIS A 166 -12.66 15.76 -6.83
C HIS A 166 -13.91 15.15 -7.45
N ALA A 167 -15.00 15.90 -7.59
CA ALA A 167 -16.22 15.42 -8.26
C ALA A 167 -15.96 14.99 -9.72
N LEU A 168 -15.17 15.76 -10.47
CA LEU A 168 -14.77 15.38 -11.84
C LEU A 168 -13.99 14.06 -11.87
N TYR A 169 -13.09 13.85 -10.91
CA TYR A 169 -12.32 12.62 -10.78
C TYR A 169 -13.22 11.43 -10.42
N ILE A 170 -14.11 11.60 -9.45
CA ILE A 170 -15.05 10.58 -9.00
C ILE A 170 -15.95 10.12 -10.14
N ASN A 171 -16.53 11.06 -10.90
CA ASN A 171 -17.35 10.76 -12.06
C ASN A 171 -16.56 9.99 -13.14
N ALA A 172 -15.32 10.40 -13.40
CA ALA A 172 -14.46 9.70 -14.37
C ALA A 172 -14.10 8.28 -13.89
N LEU A 173 -13.91 8.09 -12.59
CA LEU A 173 -13.62 6.79 -11.98
C LEU A 173 -14.83 5.85 -12.02
N GLN A 174 -16.03 6.35 -11.70
CA GLN A 174 -17.28 5.59 -11.78
C GLN A 174 -17.56 5.14 -13.22
N LYS A 175 -17.43 6.06 -14.19
CA LYS A 175 -17.52 5.72 -15.61
C LYS A 175 -16.53 4.63 -16.02
N LEU A 176 -15.26 4.77 -15.61
CA LEU A 176 -14.22 3.78 -15.92
C LEU A 176 -14.54 2.40 -15.32
N PHE A 177 -15.09 2.37 -14.11
CA PHE A 177 -15.55 1.16 -13.44
C PHE A 177 -16.72 0.53 -14.20
N ASP A 178 -17.77 1.29 -14.53
CA ASP A 178 -18.95 0.78 -15.22
C ASP A 178 -18.63 0.21 -16.60
N GLU A 179 -17.70 0.82 -17.33
CA GLU A 179 -17.25 0.33 -18.64
C GLU A 179 -16.55 -1.03 -18.58
N HIS A 180 -15.90 -1.36 -17.45
CA HIS A 180 -15.02 -2.52 -17.35
C HIS A 180 -15.49 -3.58 -16.34
N LYS A 181 -16.49 -3.29 -15.49
CA LYS A 181 -16.91 -4.17 -14.39
C LYS A 181 -17.33 -5.57 -14.85
N VAL A 182 -18.09 -5.66 -15.95
CA VAL A 182 -18.55 -6.93 -16.52
C VAL A 182 -17.38 -7.76 -17.06
N GLN A 183 -16.41 -7.11 -17.71
CA GLN A 183 -15.23 -7.77 -18.27
C GLN A 183 -14.41 -8.49 -17.19
N TYR A 184 -14.42 -7.97 -15.97
CA TYR A 184 -13.65 -8.51 -14.84
C TYR A 184 -14.52 -9.26 -13.83
N GLY A 185 -15.72 -9.71 -14.23
CA GLY A 185 -16.53 -10.67 -13.45
C GLY A 185 -17.45 -10.06 -12.40
N LEU A 186 -17.65 -8.74 -12.40
CA LEU A 186 -18.62 -8.07 -11.52
C LEU A 186 -20.01 -8.00 -12.20
N SER A 187 -21.06 -7.94 -11.39
CA SER A 187 -22.44 -7.78 -11.88
C SER A 187 -22.66 -6.41 -12.54
N GLU A 188 -23.51 -6.35 -13.55
CA GLU A 188 -23.97 -5.09 -14.15
C GLU A 188 -24.63 -4.15 -13.12
N THR A 189 -25.29 -4.74 -12.13
CA THR A 189 -25.98 -4.00 -11.05
C THR A 189 -25.04 -3.52 -9.95
N GLN A 190 -23.77 -3.88 -9.99
CA GLN A 190 -22.81 -3.47 -8.97
C GLN A 190 -22.40 -2.02 -9.20
N GLU A 191 -22.46 -1.22 -8.14
CA GLU A 191 -22.06 0.19 -8.14
C GLU A 191 -20.81 0.41 -7.30
N LEU A 192 -20.00 1.40 -7.70
CA LEU A 192 -18.83 1.83 -6.96
C LEU A 192 -19.21 2.94 -5.97
N THR A 193 -19.31 2.57 -4.69
CA THR A 193 -19.47 3.53 -3.58
C THR A 193 -18.11 4.05 -3.14
N ILE A 194 -17.94 5.37 -3.13
CA ILE A 194 -16.75 6.05 -2.63
C ILE A 194 -17.18 6.83 -1.38
N ILE A 195 -16.55 6.53 -0.24
CA ILE A 195 -16.88 7.06 1.10
C ILE A 195 -15.84 8.10 1.49
#